data_AF-A0A7C5YN86-F1
#
_entry.id   AF-A0A7C5YN86-F1
#
_cell.length_a   1.000
_cell.length_b   1.000
_cell.length_c   1.000
_cell.angle_alpha   90.00
_cell.angle_beta   90.00
_cell.angle_gamma   90.00
#
_symmetry.space_group_name_H-M   'P 1'
#
loop_
_entity.id
_entity.type
_entity.pdbx_description
1 polymer ?
#
loop_
_entity_poly.entity_id
_entity_poly.type
_entity_poly.pdbx_seq_one_letter_code
_entity_poly.pdbx_strand_id
1 'polypeptide(L)'
;MAVYGIRKKERIRSDLEYQEIRRQGKRFRTKNFLVNYLIREGDGIKFGVRVSREIKRACDRNRAKRLVREFFRVNKYEILKQFQETVG
;
A
#
# COMPACT_ATOMS: atom_id res chain seq x y z
N MET A 1 10.03 15.83 13.85
CA MET A 1 10.34 14.44 14.26
C MET A 1 9.64 13.44 13.35
N ALA A 2 10.40 12.59 12.63
CA ALA A 2 10.03 11.20 12.33
C ALA A 2 11.09 10.59 11.38
N VAL A 3 12.14 10.02 11.99
CA VAL A 3 13.23 9.27 11.34
C VAL A 3 12.75 7.87 10.87
N TYR A 4 11.44 7.55 11.02
CA TYR A 4 10.86 6.21 10.80
C TYR A 4 9.76 6.17 9.72
N GLY A 5 9.75 7.10 8.78
CA GLY A 5 8.81 7.07 7.65
C GLY A 5 9.22 6.02 6.60
N ILE A 6 8.23 5.39 5.93
CA ILE A 6 8.44 4.55 4.73
C ILE A 6 9.43 5.26 3.80
N ARG A 7 10.52 4.59 3.37
CA ARG A 7 11.57 5.23 2.58
C ARG A 7 11.00 5.75 1.27
N LYS A 8 11.59 6.80 0.68
CA LYS A 8 11.10 7.37 -0.60
C LYS A 8 10.98 6.31 -1.71
N LYS A 9 11.86 5.32 -1.71
CA LYS A 9 11.88 4.18 -2.65
C LYS A 9 10.76 3.16 -2.41
N GLU A 10 10.26 3.06 -1.18
CA GLU A 10 9.19 2.15 -0.76
C GLU A 10 7.79 2.80 -0.89
N ARG A 11 7.68 3.99 -1.52
CA ARG A 11 6.41 4.72 -1.69
C ARG A 11 5.98 4.74 -3.15
N ILE A 12 4.71 4.41 -3.39
CA ILE A 12 4.05 4.63 -4.68
C ILE A 12 3.73 6.12 -4.78
N ARG A 13 4.36 6.83 -5.72
CA ARG A 13 4.29 8.30 -5.81
C ARG A 13 3.53 8.78 -7.03
N SER A 14 3.61 8.06 -8.16
CA SER A 14 3.02 8.52 -9.40
C SER A 14 1.64 7.92 -9.62
N ASP A 15 0.73 8.68 -10.24
CA ASP A 15 -0.58 8.12 -10.65
C ASP A 15 -0.40 6.99 -11.68
N LEU A 16 0.64 7.05 -12.50
CA LEU A 16 1.04 6.00 -13.44
C LEU A 16 1.28 4.67 -12.73
N GLU A 17 2.04 4.64 -11.64
CA GLU A 17 2.24 3.40 -10.85
C GLU A 17 0.91 2.86 -10.30
N TYR A 18 0.00 3.73 -9.84
CA TYR A 18 -1.32 3.28 -9.39
C TYR A 18 -2.18 2.73 -10.53
N GLN A 19 -2.12 3.34 -11.72
CA GLN A 19 -2.83 2.85 -12.90
C GLN A 19 -2.27 1.50 -13.35
N GLU A 20 -0.95 1.37 -13.36
CA GLU A 20 -0.26 0.13 -13.70
C GLU A 20 -0.64 -1.01 -12.76
N ILE A 21 -0.61 -0.78 -11.45
CA ILE A 21 -1.06 -1.76 -10.45
C ILE A 21 -2.53 -2.13 -10.64
N ARG A 22 -3.40 -1.18 -11.02
CA ARG A 22 -4.81 -1.49 -11.29
C ARG A 22 -5.02 -2.28 -12.59
N ARG A 23 -4.19 -2.06 -13.61
CA ARG A 23 -4.34 -2.69 -14.93
C ARG A 23 -3.69 -4.07 -15.01
N GLN A 24 -2.51 -4.22 -14.43
CA GLN A 24 -1.69 -5.44 -14.53
C GLN A 24 -1.66 -6.24 -13.22
N GLY A 25 -2.01 -5.61 -12.10
CA GLY A 25 -1.98 -6.25 -10.80
C GLY A 25 -3.22 -7.09 -10.50
N LYS A 26 -3.13 -7.85 -9.41
CA LYS A 26 -4.25 -8.57 -8.80
C LYS A 26 -4.93 -7.67 -7.79
N ARG A 27 -6.22 -7.93 -7.54
CA ARG A 27 -7.01 -7.20 -6.56
C ARG A 27 -7.82 -8.14 -5.68
N PHE A 28 -7.92 -7.82 -4.40
CA PHE A 28 -8.84 -8.48 -3.50
C PHE A 28 -9.57 -7.45 -2.64
N ARG A 29 -10.80 -7.79 -2.27
CA ARG A 29 -11.67 -6.93 -1.47
C ARG A 29 -11.82 -7.54 -0.09
N THR A 30 -11.49 -6.76 0.91
CA THR A 30 -11.81 -7.01 2.32
C THR A 30 -13.05 -6.19 2.70
N LYS A 31 -13.63 -6.42 3.89
CA LYS A 31 -14.77 -5.67 4.42
C LYS A 31 -14.60 -4.14 4.33
N ASN A 32 -13.39 -3.63 4.56
CA ASN A 32 -13.12 -2.19 4.65
C ASN A 32 -12.06 -1.69 3.65
N PHE A 33 -11.47 -2.57 2.85
CA PHE A 33 -10.33 -2.23 2.00
C PHE A 33 -10.45 -2.90 0.63
N LEU A 34 -10.04 -2.16 -0.40
CA LEU A 34 -9.73 -2.72 -1.71
C LEU A 34 -8.22 -2.70 -1.87
N VAL A 35 -7.61 -3.88 -1.84
CA VAL A 35 -6.16 -4.04 -1.98
C VAL A 35 -5.86 -4.38 -3.44
N ASN A 36 -4.96 -3.61 -4.04
CA ASN A 36 -4.42 -3.89 -5.37
C ASN A 36 -2.91 -4.09 -5.21
N TYR A 37 -2.37 -5.14 -5.80
CA TYR A 37 -0.95 -5.47 -5.69
C TYR A 37 -0.43 -5.99 -7.02
N LEU A 38 0.82 -5.69 -7.30
CA LEU A 38 1.56 -6.15 -8.46
C LEU A 38 2.93 -6.58 -7.96
N ILE A 39 3.32 -7.82 -8.30
CA ILE A 39 4.62 -8.36 -7.92
C ILE A 39 5.53 -8.23 -9.14
N ARG A 40 6.70 -7.62 -8.94
CA ARG A 40 7.75 -7.47 -9.95
C ARG A 40 9.08 -7.86 -9.33
N GLU A 41 9.84 -8.66 -10.06
CA GLU A 41 11.20 -8.99 -9.65
C GLU A 41 12.08 -7.75 -9.64
N GLY A 42 12.94 -7.63 -8.62
CA GLY A 42 13.90 -6.53 -8.47
C GLY A 42 13.32 -5.20 -7.97
N ASP A 43 11.99 -5.02 -7.91
CA ASP A 43 11.37 -3.72 -7.67
C ASP A 43 11.22 -3.36 -6.17
N GLY A 44 11.49 -4.32 -5.29
CA GLY A 44 11.33 -4.21 -3.83
C GLY A 44 9.87 -4.01 -3.42
N ILE A 45 9.64 -3.71 -2.13
CA ILE A 45 8.28 -3.46 -1.63
C ILE A 45 7.93 -1.97 -1.72
N LYS A 46 6.88 -1.66 -2.50
CA LYS A 46 6.33 -0.31 -2.63
C LYS A 46 4.91 -0.28 -2.07
N PHE A 47 4.60 0.77 -1.30
CA PHE A 47 3.31 0.93 -0.66
C PHE A 47 2.68 2.30 -0.92
N GLY A 48 1.36 2.28 -1.07
CA GLY A 48 0.54 3.46 -1.28
C GLY A 48 -0.85 3.24 -0.71
N VAL A 49 -1.44 4.30 -0.15
CA VAL A 49 -2.80 4.25 0.39
C VAL A 49 -3.63 5.40 -0.16
N ARG A 50 -4.75 5.05 -0.79
CA ARG A 50 -5.81 6.00 -1.16
C ARG A 50 -6.99 5.79 -0.23
N VAL A 51 -7.59 6.88 0.21
CA VAL A 51 -8.80 6.86 1.03
C VAL A 51 -9.96 7.36 0.20
N SER A 52 -11.14 6.76 0.36
CA SER A 52 -12.35 7.16 -0.35
C SER A 52 -12.66 8.64 -0.11
N ARG A 53 -13.17 9.30 -1.16
CA ARG A 53 -13.67 10.68 -1.08
C ARG A 53 -14.93 10.79 -0.20
N GLU A 54 -15.60 9.67 0.07
CA GLU A 54 -16.78 9.59 0.93
C GLU A 54 -16.47 9.97 2.39
N ILE A 55 -15.22 9.79 2.84
CA ILE A 55 -14.79 10.26 4.16
C ILE A 55 -14.64 11.78 4.11
N LYS A 56 -15.69 12.51 4.51
CA LYS A 56 -15.77 13.98 4.40
C LYS A 56 -14.71 14.71 5.24
N ARG A 57 -14.42 14.23 6.47
CA ARG A 57 -13.49 14.89 7.39
C ARG A 57 -12.03 14.62 7.02
N ALA A 58 -11.27 15.69 6.83
CA ALA A 58 -9.84 15.61 6.48
C ALA A 58 -9.01 14.91 7.57
N CYS A 59 -9.33 15.17 8.84
CA CYS A 59 -8.68 14.54 9.98
C CYS A 59 -8.87 13.01 9.96
N ASP A 60 -10.09 12.53 9.67
CA ASP A 60 -10.39 11.11 9.61
C ASP A 60 -9.67 10.43 8.44
N ARG A 61 -9.61 11.07 7.26
CA ARG A 61 -8.78 10.60 6.14
C ARG A 61 -7.31 10.51 6.53
N ASN A 62 -6.79 11.49 7.26
CA ASN A 62 -5.39 11.51 7.68
C ASN A 62 -5.11 10.45 8.74
N ARG A 63 -6.03 10.22 9.68
CA ARG A 63 -5.95 9.14 10.67
C ARG A 63 -5.96 7.78 10.02
N ALA A 64 -6.90 7.50 9.10
CA ALA A 64 -6.96 6.25 8.36
C ALA A 64 -5.65 5.97 7.62
N LYS A 65 -5.15 6.96 6.85
CA LYS A 65 -3.84 6.85 6.17
C LYS A 65 -2.68 6.60 7.14
N ARG A 66 -2.70 7.18 8.35
CA ARG A 66 -1.65 6.98 9.37
C ARG A 66 -1.69 5.55 9.90
N LEU A 67 -2.86 5.06 10.30
CA LEU A 67 -3.02 3.69 10.82
C LEU A 67 -2.57 2.64 9.82
N VAL A 68 -2.99 2.77 8.56
CA VAL A 68 -2.60 1.81 7.51
C VAL A 68 -1.10 1.86 7.24
N ARG A 69 -0.47 3.06 7.24
CA ARG A 69 0.99 3.17 7.08
C ARG A 69 1.77 2.57 8.24
N GLU A 70 1.30 2.73 9.47
CA GLU A 70 1.93 2.11 10.64
C GLU A 70 1.82 0.58 10.58
N PHE A 71 0.64 0.05 10.25
CA PHE A 71 0.45 -1.38 10.04
C PHE A 71 1.42 -1.93 8.98
N PHE A 72 1.53 -1.25 7.83
CA PHE A 72 2.47 -1.66 6.80
C PHE A 72 3.92 -1.57 7.25
N ARG A 73 4.30 -0.51 7.99
CA ARG A 73 5.67 -0.31 8.49
C ARG A 73 6.13 -1.47 9.38
N VAL A 74 5.26 -1.96 10.25
CA VAL A 74 5.55 -3.07 11.18
C VAL A 74 5.59 -4.42 10.45
N ASN A 75 4.65 -4.65 9.53
CA ASN A 75 4.45 -5.97 8.93
C ASN A 75 5.12 -6.16 7.55
N LYS A 76 5.90 -5.18 7.06
CA LYS A 76 6.41 -5.19 5.68
C LYS A 76 7.17 -6.46 5.27
N TYR A 77 7.92 -7.07 6.17
CA TYR A 77 8.71 -8.27 5.89
C TYR A 77 7.84 -9.52 5.80
N GLU A 78 6.86 -9.64 6.69
CA GLU A 78 5.90 -10.75 6.69
C GLU A 78 4.96 -10.69 5.49
N ILE A 79 4.49 -9.47 5.17
CA ILE A 79 3.69 -9.21 3.97
C ILE A 79 4.46 -9.60 2.70
N LEU A 80 5.74 -9.24 2.61
CA LEU A 80 6.57 -9.60 1.46
C LEU A 80 6.66 -11.12 1.30
N LYS A 81 6.90 -11.84 2.40
CA LYS A 81 7.00 -13.31 2.43
C LYS A 81 5.70 -13.95 1.94
N GLN A 82 4.55 -13.55 2.47
CA GLN A 82 3.24 -14.08 2.05
C GLN A 82 2.97 -13.83 0.56
N PHE A 83 3.29 -12.64 0.04
CA PHE A 83 3.08 -12.34 -1.38
C PHE A 83 4.01 -13.13 -2.31
N GLN A 84 5.23 -13.44 -1.87
CA GLN A 84 6.15 -14.31 -2.63
C GLN A 84 5.70 -15.78 -2.60
N GLU A 85 5.21 -16.26 -1.46
CA GLU A 85 4.72 -17.64 -1.30
C GLU A 85 3.44 -17.93 -2.08
N THR A 86 2.62 -16.92 -2.37
CA THR A 86 1.36 -17.09 -3.14
C THR A 86 1.60 -17.21 -4.66
N VAL A 87 2.84 -17.09 -5.13
CA VAL A 87 3.22 -17.13 -6.56
C VAL A 87 4.12 -18.33 -6.90
N GLY A 88 4.50 -19.15 -5.91
CA GLY A 88 5.04 -20.50 -6.13
C GLY A 88 3.91 -21.51 -6.25
#